data_AF-A0A9P5BRD8-F1
#
_entry.id   AF-A0A9P5BRD8-F1
#
_cell.length_a   1.000
_cell.length_b   1.000
_cell.length_c   1.000
_cell.angle_alpha   90.00
_cell.angle_beta   90.00
_cell.angle_gamma   90.00
#
_symmetry.space_group_name_H-M   'P 1'
#
loop_
_entity.id
_entity.type
_entity.pdbx_description
1 polymer ?
#
loop_
_entity_poly.entity_id
_entity_poly.type
_entity_poly.pdbx_seq_one_letter_code
_entity_poly.pdbx_strand_id
1 'polypeptide(L)'
;MMDDFGSESDSDYTSYWRDWFISSRGNEYFCEIDEDYLTDRFNLTGLNTEVQYYQYALDLITDVFDLDCDDEMRETIEKSARHLYGLVHARFIVTTRGLAKMLEKYKKADFGKCPRVMCHSHPLLPMGLSDVPNLKPVKLYCARCEDIYNPKSSRHAAIDGAYFGTSFHNIIFQAYPALIPTKSVERYVPRVYGFKVHASAALIRWQHQKKDEMRRRLRKMEVDSGFRDDDVLDDDDDVEFEGVDNRAVGGNDGVTVA
;
A
#
# COMPACT_ATOMS: atom_id res chain seq x y z
N MET A 1 -42.96 -11.87 40.02
CA MET A 1 -43.12 -11.64 38.57
C MET A 1 -41.76 -11.22 38.06
N MET A 2 -41.25 -11.95 37.06
CA MET A 2 -40.09 -11.53 36.27
C MET A 2 -40.48 -10.26 35.54
N ASP A 3 -39.71 -9.19 35.66
CA ASP A 3 -39.72 -8.10 34.69
C ASP A 3 -38.49 -8.27 33.79
N ASP A 4 -38.83 -8.57 32.55
CA ASP A 4 -38.01 -8.89 31.41
C ASP A 4 -37.61 -7.59 30.70
N PHE A 5 -36.35 -7.55 30.25
CA PHE A 5 -35.87 -6.85 29.06
C PHE A 5 -36.25 -5.37 28.82
N GLY A 6 -35.29 -4.51 29.13
CA GLY A 6 -34.94 -3.37 28.28
C GLY A 6 -33.49 -3.53 27.81
N SER A 7 -33.24 -4.44 26.87
CA SER A 7 -32.03 -4.39 26.06
C SER A 7 -32.16 -3.16 25.17
N GLU A 8 -31.66 -2.01 25.64
CA GLU A 8 -31.42 -0.87 24.77
C GLU A 8 -30.43 -1.32 23.68
N SER A 9 -31.02 -1.62 22.53
CA SER A 9 -30.32 -1.90 21.29
C SER A 9 -29.53 -0.64 20.94
N ASP A 10 -28.22 -0.70 21.11
CA ASP A 10 -27.23 0.34 20.80
C ASP A 10 -27.06 0.50 19.27
N SER A 11 -28.18 0.66 18.54
CA SER A 11 -28.25 0.40 17.10
C SER A 11 -28.89 1.48 16.23
N ASP A 12 -29.04 2.72 16.70
CA ASP A 12 -29.67 3.80 15.89
C ASP A 12 -28.92 5.14 15.85
N TYR A 13 -27.68 5.23 16.36
CA TYR A 13 -26.81 6.41 16.20
C TYR A 13 -25.77 6.23 15.08
N THR A 14 -26.20 5.76 13.90
CA THR A 14 -25.38 5.86 12.69
C THR A 14 -25.37 7.32 12.23
N SER A 15 -24.25 8.01 12.44
CA SER A 15 -24.06 9.39 11.96
C SER A 15 -24.22 9.49 10.45
N TYR A 16 -25.13 10.33 10.00
CA TYR A 16 -25.49 10.47 8.60
C TYR A 16 -24.30 10.95 7.76
N TRP A 17 -23.51 11.90 8.27
CA TRP A 17 -22.38 12.45 7.51
C TRP A 17 -21.23 11.45 7.32
N ARG A 18 -20.84 10.72 8.37
CA ARG A 18 -19.69 9.77 8.29
C ARG A 18 -20.00 8.62 7.34
N ASP A 19 -21.20 8.06 7.42
CA ASP A 19 -21.65 6.99 6.53
C ASP A 19 -21.77 7.45 5.09
N TRP A 20 -22.33 8.64 4.88
CA TRP A 20 -22.37 9.27 3.56
C TRP A 20 -20.96 9.50 3.01
N PHE A 21 -20.02 9.98 3.82
CA PHE A 21 -18.66 10.24 3.40
C PHE A 21 -17.93 8.95 2.99
N ILE A 22 -18.05 7.87 3.78
CA ILE A 22 -17.36 6.60 3.50
C ILE A 22 -17.99 5.87 2.30
N SER A 23 -19.30 5.97 2.14
CA SER A 23 -20.03 5.40 0.99
C SER A 23 -19.87 6.23 -0.29
N SER A 24 -19.38 7.47 -0.19
CA SER A 24 -19.14 8.32 -1.34
C SER A 24 -18.08 7.75 -2.28
N ARG A 25 -18.34 7.92 -3.58
CA ARG A 25 -17.46 7.42 -4.64
C ARG A 25 -16.07 8.04 -4.51
N GLY A 26 -15.04 7.19 -4.41
CA GLY A 26 -13.65 7.61 -4.23
C GLY A 26 -13.15 7.49 -2.80
N ASN A 27 -14.01 7.24 -1.82
CA ASN A 27 -13.65 7.13 -0.40
C ASN A 27 -13.58 5.69 0.11
N GLU A 28 -13.49 4.70 -0.79
CA GLU A 28 -13.54 3.28 -0.44
C GLU A 28 -12.36 2.82 0.44
N TYR A 29 -11.29 3.62 0.52
CA TYR A 29 -10.11 3.35 1.36
C TYR A 29 -10.27 3.81 2.81
N PHE A 30 -11.20 4.71 3.11
CA PHE A 30 -11.43 5.15 4.47
C PHE A 30 -12.10 4.04 5.29
N CYS A 31 -11.78 3.99 6.58
CA CYS A 31 -12.59 3.29 7.56
C CYS A 31 -13.38 4.30 8.40
N GLU A 32 -14.45 3.81 9.02
CA GLU A 32 -15.26 4.61 9.92
C GLU A 32 -14.49 4.89 11.21
N ILE A 33 -14.32 6.18 11.53
CA ILE A 33 -13.77 6.64 12.81
C ILE A 33 -14.87 6.58 13.87
N ASP A 34 -14.52 6.01 15.02
CA ASP A 34 -15.46 5.90 16.14
C ASP A 34 -15.81 7.28 16.73
N GLU A 35 -17.07 7.45 17.13
CA GLU A 35 -17.57 8.73 17.64
C GLU A 35 -16.88 9.17 18.94
N ASP A 36 -16.58 8.22 19.82
CA ASP A 36 -15.83 8.48 21.05
C ASP A 36 -14.40 8.98 20.77
N TYR A 37 -13.80 8.57 19.66
CA TYR A 37 -12.50 9.09 19.22
C TYR A 37 -12.59 10.54 18.74
N LEU A 38 -13.67 10.89 18.04
CA LEU A 38 -13.93 12.25 17.53
C LEU A 38 -14.33 13.24 18.64
N THR A 39 -14.99 12.77 19.69
CA THR A 39 -15.42 13.63 20.81
C THR A 39 -14.29 13.89 21.82
N ASP A 40 -13.27 13.04 21.87
CA ASP A 40 -12.09 13.25 22.69
C ASP A 40 -11.13 14.31 22.08
N ARG A 41 -11.12 15.49 22.72
CA ARG A 41 -10.29 16.63 22.33
C ARG A 41 -8.80 16.32 22.31
N PHE A 42 -8.32 15.37 23.11
CA PHE A 42 -6.90 15.03 23.15
C PHE A 42 -6.42 14.47 21.80
N ASN A 43 -7.24 13.63 21.15
CA ASN A 43 -6.94 13.04 19.85
C ASN A 43 -6.86 14.07 18.72
N LEU A 44 -7.59 15.19 18.86
CA LEU A 44 -7.69 16.26 17.87
C LEU A 44 -6.69 17.41 18.08
N THR A 45 -5.80 17.29 19.07
CA THR A 45 -4.83 18.34 19.42
C THR A 45 -4.02 18.80 18.19
N GLY A 46 -3.95 20.11 17.97
CA GLY A 46 -3.20 20.75 16.89
C GLY A 46 -3.91 20.82 15.54
N LEU A 47 -5.02 20.11 15.33
CA LEU A 47 -5.75 20.17 14.05
C LEU A 47 -6.50 21.49 13.86
N ASN A 48 -6.79 22.20 14.95
CA ASN A 48 -7.42 23.51 14.94
C ASN A 48 -6.56 24.60 14.24
N THR A 49 -5.24 24.42 14.14
CA THR A 49 -4.38 25.35 13.40
C THR A 49 -4.22 24.99 11.94
N GLU A 50 -4.52 23.74 11.56
CA GLU A 50 -4.40 23.25 10.18
C GLU A 50 -5.71 23.42 9.40
N VAL A 51 -6.86 23.28 10.07
CA VAL A 51 -8.18 23.28 9.43
C VAL A 51 -8.89 24.63 9.60
N GLN A 52 -9.31 25.22 8.49
CA GLN A 52 -10.16 26.41 8.49
C GLN A 52 -11.58 26.07 8.97
N TYR A 53 -12.24 26.97 9.71
CA TYR A 53 -13.59 26.72 10.25
C TYR A 53 -13.68 25.43 11.09
N TYR A 54 -12.61 25.10 11.83
CA TYR A 54 -12.46 23.85 12.57
C TYR A 54 -13.71 23.45 13.39
N GLN A 55 -14.30 24.38 14.16
CA GLN A 55 -15.46 24.07 14.98
C GLN A 55 -16.67 23.66 14.12
N TYR A 56 -16.98 24.44 13.08
CA TYR A 56 -18.07 24.11 12.15
C TYR A 56 -17.83 22.81 11.38
N ALA A 57 -16.58 22.55 11.00
CA ALA A 57 -16.19 21.31 10.35
C ALA A 57 -16.38 20.10 11.29
N LEU A 58 -16.01 20.25 12.57
CA LEU A 58 -16.21 19.21 13.58
C LEU A 58 -17.70 18.97 13.83
N ASP A 59 -18.47 20.04 14.05
CA ASP A 59 -19.92 19.97 14.26
C ASP A 59 -20.62 19.27 13.09
N LEU A 60 -20.15 19.47 11.85
CA LEU A 60 -20.68 18.79 10.67
C LEU A 60 -20.37 17.29 10.64
N ILE A 61 -19.14 16.88 11.00
CA ILE A 61 -18.75 15.46 11.05
C ILE A 61 -19.48 14.71 12.18
N THR A 62 -19.85 15.41 13.25
CA THR A 62 -20.59 14.86 14.39
C THR A 62 -22.11 15.03 14.27
N ASP A 63 -22.63 15.51 13.13
CA ASP A 63 -24.07 15.76 12.89
C ASP A 63 -24.74 16.73 13.91
N VAL A 64 -23.98 17.66 14.49
CA VAL A 64 -24.46 18.73 15.40
C VAL A 64 -24.53 20.10 14.68
N PHE A 65 -24.29 20.12 13.37
CA PHE A 65 -24.25 21.35 12.59
C PHE A 65 -25.65 21.91 12.32
N ASP A 66 -25.97 23.04 12.95
CA ASP A 66 -27.28 23.72 12.87
C ASP A 66 -27.18 25.16 12.32
N LEU A 67 -26.11 25.48 11.58
CA LEU A 67 -25.92 26.82 11.04
C LEU A 67 -26.60 26.98 9.68
N ASP A 68 -27.63 27.82 9.63
CA ASP A 68 -28.16 28.37 8.38
C ASP A 68 -27.14 29.35 7.77
N CYS A 69 -26.40 28.87 6.79
CA CYS A 69 -25.43 29.65 6.01
C CYS A 69 -25.78 29.60 4.52
N ASP A 70 -25.20 30.50 3.73
CA ASP A 70 -25.34 30.46 2.28
C ASP A 70 -24.63 29.23 1.67
N ASP A 71 -24.99 28.89 0.43
CA ASP A 71 -24.49 27.68 -0.22
C ASP A 71 -22.94 27.70 -0.39
N GLU A 72 -22.35 28.89 -0.57
CA GLU A 72 -20.91 29.06 -0.75
C GLU A 72 -20.12 28.82 0.56
N MET A 73 -20.61 29.36 1.69
CA MET A 73 -20.03 29.08 3.00
C MET A 73 -20.22 27.60 3.37
N ARG A 74 -21.38 27.01 3.07
CA ARG A 74 -21.63 25.59 3.32
C ARG A 74 -20.66 24.70 2.55
N GLU A 75 -20.41 24.97 1.27
CA GLU A 75 -19.43 24.21 0.47
C GLU A 75 -18.01 24.32 1.05
N THR A 76 -17.65 25.50 1.57
CA THR A 76 -16.35 25.74 2.21
C THR A 76 -16.21 24.93 3.50
N ILE A 77 -17.25 24.93 4.35
CA ILE A 77 -17.29 24.12 5.59
C ILE A 77 -17.21 22.63 5.26
N GLU A 78 -17.91 22.16 4.22
CA GLU A 78 -17.81 20.76 3.78
C GLU A 78 -16.41 20.39 3.31
N LYS A 79 -15.70 21.27 2.59
CA LYS A 79 -14.30 21.04 2.20
C LYS A 79 -13.41 20.92 3.44
N SER A 80 -13.59 21.81 4.42
CA SER A 80 -12.89 21.73 5.71
C SER A 80 -13.21 20.46 6.48
N ALA A 81 -14.47 20.00 6.49
CA ALA A 81 -14.89 18.77 7.14
C ALA A 81 -14.26 17.53 6.50
N ARG A 82 -14.25 17.43 5.16
CA ARG A 82 -13.54 16.34 4.47
C ARG A 82 -12.04 16.35 4.78
N HIS A 83 -11.43 17.53 4.86
CA HIS A 83 -10.02 17.67 5.21
C HIS A 83 -9.75 17.24 6.67
N LEU A 84 -10.54 17.74 7.62
CA LEU A 84 -10.45 17.38 9.04
C LEU A 84 -10.61 15.87 9.22
N TYR A 85 -11.65 15.27 8.62
CA TYR A 85 -11.89 13.83 8.72
C TYR A 85 -10.68 13.02 8.22
N GLY A 86 -10.06 13.44 7.11
CA GLY A 86 -8.86 12.82 6.60
C GLY A 86 -7.67 12.89 7.56
N LEU A 87 -7.44 14.04 8.20
CA LEU A 87 -6.36 14.21 9.18
C LEU A 87 -6.59 13.36 10.44
N VAL A 88 -7.83 13.31 10.92
CA VAL A 88 -8.19 12.45 12.06
C VAL A 88 -8.07 10.98 11.68
N HIS A 89 -8.46 10.61 10.47
CA HIS A 89 -8.32 9.24 9.96
C HIS A 89 -6.87 8.76 10.01
N ALA A 90 -5.91 9.59 9.60
CA ALA A 90 -4.47 9.26 9.66
C ALA A 90 -4.00 8.92 11.08
N ARG A 91 -4.53 9.62 12.09
CA ARG A 91 -4.24 9.35 13.51
C ARG A 91 -4.97 8.10 14.01
N PHE A 92 -6.23 7.95 13.61
CA PHE A 92 -7.10 6.87 14.06
C PHE A 92 -6.62 5.49 13.59
N ILE A 93 -6.21 5.34 12.33
CA ILE A 93 -5.82 4.03 11.76
C ILE A 93 -4.55 3.44 12.36
N VAL A 94 -3.81 4.22 13.16
CA VAL A 94 -2.64 3.76 13.92
C VAL A 94 -3.02 3.23 15.30
N THR A 95 -4.23 3.53 15.79
CA THR A 95 -4.75 3.00 17.06
C THR A 95 -5.17 1.53 16.92
N THR A 96 -5.28 0.81 18.03
CA THR A 96 -5.73 -0.60 18.03
C THR A 96 -7.11 -0.78 17.37
N ARG A 97 -8.05 0.15 17.58
CA ARG A 97 -9.40 0.11 16.99
C ARG A 97 -9.36 0.37 15.49
N GLY A 98 -8.65 1.42 15.07
CA GLY A 98 -8.50 1.75 13.65
C GLY A 98 -7.76 0.67 12.87
N LEU A 99 -6.71 0.07 13.45
CA LEU A 99 -5.99 -1.07 12.87
C LEU A 99 -6.91 -2.26 12.62
N ALA A 100 -7.78 -2.60 13.58
CA ALA A 100 -8.75 -3.69 13.43
C ALA A 100 -9.73 -3.43 12.28
N LYS A 101 -10.28 -2.21 12.17
CA LYS A 101 -11.19 -1.83 11.07
C LYS A 101 -10.49 -1.90 9.70
N MET A 102 -9.26 -1.38 9.61
CA MET A 102 -8.47 -1.42 8.37
C MET A 102 -8.05 -2.85 8.01
N LEU A 103 -7.79 -3.70 9.00
CA LEU A 103 -7.48 -5.11 8.80
C LEU A 103 -8.64 -5.85 8.12
N GLU A 104 -9.88 -5.61 8.54
CA GLU A 104 -11.05 -6.22 7.91
C GLU A 104 -11.18 -5.82 6.43
N LYS A 105 -10.91 -4.56 6.10
CA LYS A 105 -10.84 -4.09 4.71
C LYS A 105 -9.69 -4.71 3.93
N TYR A 106 -8.53 -4.90 4.57
CA TYR A 106 -7.36 -5.55 3.98
C TYR A 106 -7.64 -7.01 3.61
N LYS A 107 -8.28 -7.77 4.51
CA LYS A 107 -8.69 -9.17 4.25
C LYS A 107 -9.66 -9.29 3.07
N LYS A 108 -10.57 -8.32 2.92
CA LYS A 108 -11.51 -8.22 1.78
C LYS A 108 -10.86 -7.73 0.49
N ALA A 109 -9.61 -7.25 0.55
CA ALA A 109 -8.88 -6.64 -0.55
C ALA A 109 -9.56 -5.37 -1.12
N ASP A 110 -10.24 -4.59 -0.27
CA ASP A 110 -10.93 -3.35 -0.63
C ASP A 110 -9.97 -2.31 -1.23
N PHE A 111 -8.72 -2.29 -0.76
CA PHE A 111 -7.69 -1.37 -1.23
C PHE A 111 -7.18 -1.71 -2.64
N GLY A 112 -7.52 -2.89 -3.14
CA GLY A 112 -7.05 -3.43 -4.40
C GLY A 112 -5.94 -4.46 -4.22
N LYS A 113 -5.41 -4.89 -5.37
CA LYS A 113 -4.49 -6.03 -5.49
C LYS A 113 -3.25 -5.62 -6.28
N CYS A 114 -2.11 -6.17 -5.89
CA CYS A 114 -0.81 -5.86 -6.47
C CYS A 114 -0.81 -6.06 -7.99
N PRO A 115 -0.35 -5.06 -8.79
CA PRO A 115 -0.31 -5.18 -10.24
C PRO A 115 0.80 -6.12 -10.73
N ARG A 116 1.81 -6.42 -9.89
CA ARG A 116 2.89 -7.34 -10.24
C ARG A 116 2.35 -8.78 -10.34
N VAL A 117 2.52 -9.41 -11.50
CA VAL A 117 2.03 -10.77 -11.80
C VAL A 117 2.55 -11.81 -10.79
N MET A 118 3.84 -11.74 -10.44
CA MET A 118 4.48 -12.64 -9.48
C MET A 118 4.00 -12.47 -8.03
N CYS A 119 3.21 -11.42 -7.75
CA CYS A 119 2.56 -11.27 -6.45
C CYS A 119 1.21 -11.99 -6.36
N HIS A 120 0.76 -12.68 -7.42
CA HIS A 120 -0.50 -13.44 -7.48
C HIS A 120 -1.67 -12.69 -6.85
N SER A 121 -1.87 -11.42 -7.23
CA SER A 121 -3.00 -10.62 -6.77
C SER A 121 -3.05 -10.40 -5.24
N HIS A 122 -1.89 -10.35 -4.58
CA HIS A 122 -1.79 -10.05 -3.15
C HIS A 122 -2.46 -8.71 -2.79
N PRO A 123 -3.25 -8.64 -1.69
CA PRO A 123 -3.90 -7.40 -1.26
C PRO A 123 -2.88 -6.29 -0.96
N LEU A 124 -3.31 -5.05 -1.12
CA LEU A 124 -2.52 -3.86 -0.90
C LEU A 124 -2.99 -3.10 0.34
N LEU A 125 -2.15 -2.21 0.85
CA LEU A 125 -2.50 -1.28 1.92
C LEU A 125 -2.31 0.16 1.44
N PRO A 126 -3.21 1.10 1.79
CA PRO A 126 -3.02 2.51 1.49
C PRO A 126 -1.90 3.09 2.36
N MET A 127 -1.17 4.06 1.80
CA MET A 127 -0.15 4.83 2.51
C MET A 127 0.05 6.20 1.85
N GLY A 128 0.53 7.17 2.64
CA GLY A 128 1.02 8.45 2.16
C GLY A 128 2.53 8.44 1.93
N LEU A 129 3.01 9.15 0.91
CA LEU A 129 4.46 9.42 0.75
C LEU A 129 4.95 10.59 1.61
N SER A 130 4.02 11.35 2.19
CA SER A 130 4.27 12.46 3.10
C SER A 130 3.09 12.54 4.06
N ASP A 131 3.36 12.97 5.29
CA ASP A 131 2.33 13.27 6.28
C ASP A 131 1.81 14.71 6.18
N VAL A 132 2.43 15.54 5.33
CA VAL A 132 2.01 16.93 5.12
C VAL A 132 0.92 16.94 4.02
N PRO A 133 -0.24 17.59 4.27
CA PRO A 133 -1.34 17.60 3.31
C PRO A 133 -1.03 18.32 2.00
N ASN A 134 -1.83 18.02 0.97
CA ASN A 134 -1.82 18.59 -0.38
C ASN A 134 -0.51 18.44 -1.17
N LEU A 135 0.40 17.56 -0.73
CA LEU A 135 1.68 17.32 -1.42
C LEU A 135 1.60 16.18 -2.42
N LYS A 136 1.15 15.00 -1.98
CA LYS A 136 1.15 13.79 -2.81
C LYS A 136 -0.10 12.96 -2.52
N PRO A 137 -0.73 12.40 -3.56
CA PRO A 137 -1.89 11.55 -3.37
C PRO A 137 -1.49 10.20 -2.76
N VAL A 138 -2.51 9.48 -2.27
CA VAL A 138 -2.37 8.15 -1.68
C VAL A 138 -1.69 7.17 -2.65
N LYS A 139 -0.86 6.31 -2.09
CA LYS A 139 -0.21 5.18 -2.75
C LYS A 139 -0.60 3.88 -2.08
N LEU A 140 -0.28 2.77 -2.74
CA LEU A 140 -0.60 1.44 -2.28
C LEU A 140 0.68 0.63 -2.07
N TYR A 141 0.90 0.17 -0.84
CA TYR A 141 2.02 -0.69 -0.47
C TYR A 141 1.65 -2.17 -0.61
N CYS A 142 2.56 -2.97 -1.16
CA CYS A 142 2.42 -4.41 -1.24
C CYS A 142 3.38 -5.12 -0.29
N ALA A 143 2.86 -5.84 0.70
CA ALA A 143 3.71 -6.59 1.64
C ALA A 143 4.46 -7.77 1.01
N ARG A 144 4.03 -8.26 -0.17
CA ARG A 144 4.68 -9.40 -0.83
C ARG A 144 5.90 -9.02 -1.65
N CYS A 145 5.88 -7.89 -2.33
CA CYS A 145 7.04 -7.39 -3.11
C CYS A 145 7.74 -6.18 -2.49
N GLU A 146 7.20 -5.64 -1.40
CA GLU A 146 7.77 -4.52 -0.65
C GLU A 146 7.95 -3.26 -1.50
N ASP A 147 7.02 -3.04 -2.42
CA ASP A 147 7.04 -1.92 -3.36
C ASP A 147 5.73 -1.14 -3.33
N ILE A 148 5.80 0.09 -3.81
CA ILE A 148 4.75 1.10 -3.75
C ILE A 148 4.16 1.31 -5.15
N TYR A 149 2.84 1.30 -5.22
CA TYR A 149 2.07 1.39 -6.45
C TYR A 149 1.11 2.58 -6.45
N ASN A 150 0.79 3.04 -7.65
CA ASN A 150 -0.31 3.99 -7.83
C ASN A 150 -1.66 3.25 -7.82
N PRO A 151 -2.71 3.85 -7.21
CA PRO A 151 -4.06 3.35 -7.37
C PRO A 151 -4.45 3.23 -8.84
N LYS A 152 -5.14 2.14 -9.21
CA LYS A 152 -5.53 1.89 -10.62
C LYS A 152 -6.60 2.85 -11.11
N SER A 153 -7.51 3.28 -10.23
CA SER A 153 -8.60 4.17 -10.59
C SER A 153 -8.21 5.62 -10.31
N SER A 154 -8.46 6.51 -11.28
CA SER A 154 -8.22 7.95 -11.13
C SER A 154 -8.99 8.58 -9.96
N ARG A 155 -10.15 8.00 -9.58
CA ARG A 155 -10.94 8.44 -8.43
C ARG A 155 -10.14 8.39 -7.12
N HIS A 156 -9.30 7.36 -6.95
CA HIS A 156 -8.48 7.17 -5.76
C HIS A 156 -7.19 7.99 -5.82
N ALA A 157 -6.77 8.40 -7.02
CA ALA A 157 -5.61 9.26 -7.20
C ALA A 157 -5.85 10.71 -6.76
N ALA A 158 -7.10 11.10 -6.50
CA ALA A 158 -7.46 12.41 -5.96
C ALA A 158 -7.40 12.46 -4.42
N ILE A 159 -7.35 11.30 -3.74
CA ILE A 159 -7.27 11.26 -2.28
C ILE A 159 -5.87 11.65 -1.83
N ASP A 160 -5.78 12.53 -0.84
CA ASP A 160 -4.52 12.91 -0.23
C ASP A 160 -3.88 11.73 0.51
N GLY A 161 -2.58 11.51 0.31
CA GLY A 161 -1.84 10.47 1.01
C GLY A 161 -1.65 10.78 2.49
N ALA A 162 -1.65 12.06 2.89
CA ALA A 162 -1.52 12.47 4.29
C ALA A 162 -2.60 11.87 5.19
N TYR A 163 -3.79 11.58 4.64
CA TYR A 163 -4.92 11.00 5.38
C TYR A 163 -4.73 9.53 5.78
N PHE A 164 -3.67 8.87 5.28
CA PHE A 164 -3.27 7.52 5.68
C PHE A 164 -1.91 7.52 6.39
N GLY A 165 -1.15 8.60 6.24
CA GLY A 165 0.19 8.74 6.79
C GLY A 165 1.24 7.80 6.18
N THR A 166 2.50 8.08 6.51
CA THR A 166 3.67 7.32 6.04
C THR A 166 3.86 6.03 6.83
N SER A 167 3.36 5.94 8.07
CA SER A 167 3.68 4.86 9.01
C SER A 167 2.68 3.71 9.07
N PHE A 168 1.40 3.94 8.72
CA PHE A 168 0.31 2.98 8.93
C PHE A 168 0.60 1.57 8.38
N HIS A 169 1.10 1.49 7.14
CA HIS A 169 1.40 0.20 6.49
C HIS A 169 2.48 -0.62 7.21
N ASN A 170 3.37 0.02 7.97
CA ASN A 170 4.38 -0.68 8.77
C ASN A 170 3.83 -1.10 10.13
N ILE A 171 3.06 -0.22 10.77
CA ILE A 171 2.50 -0.44 12.10
C ILE A 171 1.53 -1.63 12.09
N ILE A 172 0.72 -1.79 11.05
CA ILE A 172 -0.20 -2.93 10.95
C ILE A 172 0.52 -4.28 10.92
N PHE A 173 1.70 -4.37 10.30
CA PHE A 173 2.50 -5.61 10.30
C PHE A 173 3.27 -5.82 11.60
N GLN A 174 3.58 -4.76 12.34
CA GLN A 174 4.11 -4.89 13.71
C GLN A 174 3.04 -5.41 14.67
N ALA A 175 1.81 -4.92 14.55
CA ALA A 175 0.67 -5.36 15.36
C ALA A 175 0.18 -6.77 14.97
N TYR A 176 0.25 -7.12 13.68
CA TYR A 176 -0.19 -8.42 13.16
C TYR A 176 0.91 -9.10 12.30
N PRO A 177 1.98 -9.63 12.92
CA PRO A 177 3.10 -10.23 12.19
C PRO A 177 2.70 -11.44 11.32
N ALA A 178 1.64 -12.17 11.71
CA ALA A 178 1.14 -13.32 10.98
C ALA A 178 0.59 -13.00 9.58
N LEU A 179 0.34 -11.73 9.28
CA LEU A 179 -0.13 -11.28 7.96
C LEU A 179 1.00 -11.03 6.96
N ILE A 180 2.25 -11.02 7.43
CA ILE A 180 3.40 -10.81 6.54
C ILE A 180 3.50 -12.03 5.63
N PRO A 181 3.31 -11.86 4.31
CA PRO A 181 3.38 -12.98 3.37
C PRO A 181 4.80 -13.52 3.31
N THR A 182 4.92 -14.82 3.05
CA THR A 182 6.21 -15.41 2.68
C THR A 182 6.73 -14.73 1.42
N LYS A 183 7.95 -14.23 1.51
CA LYS A 183 8.57 -13.49 0.42
C LYS A 183 8.95 -14.47 -0.68
N SER A 184 8.56 -14.16 -1.91
CA SER A 184 8.92 -14.95 -3.10
C SER A 184 10.07 -14.28 -3.84
N VAL A 185 11.01 -15.10 -4.28
CA VAL A 185 12.17 -14.68 -5.08
C VAL A 185 11.82 -14.60 -6.56
N GLU A 186 10.69 -15.17 -6.97
CA GLU A 186 10.37 -15.38 -8.37
C GLU A 186 10.28 -14.05 -9.15
N ARG A 187 10.98 -14.02 -10.27
CA ARG A 187 11.06 -12.90 -11.20
C ARG A 187 10.76 -13.38 -12.59
N TYR A 188 10.20 -12.48 -13.40
CA TYR A 188 10.01 -12.75 -14.82
C TYR A 188 11.37 -12.93 -15.50
N VAL A 189 11.57 -14.07 -16.15
CA VAL A 189 12.77 -14.37 -16.94
C VAL A 189 12.40 -14.21 -18.41
N PRO A 190 12.93 -13.19 -19.12
CA PRO A 190 12.62 -12.99 -20.53
C PRO A 190 13.20 -14.14 -21.36
N ARG A 191 12.35 -14.73 -22.21
CA ARG A 191 12.71 -15.84 -23.10
C ARG A 191 12.30 -15.55 -24.54
N VAL A 192 13.15 -15.93 -25.50
CA VAL A 192 12.90 -15.86 -26.94
C VAL A 192 13.02 -17.28 -27.48
N TYR A 193 11.93 -17.81 -28.07
CA TYR A 193 11.82 -19.22 -28.50
C TYR A 193 12.21 -20.25 -27.42
N GLY A 194 11.97 -19.93 -26.14
CA GLY A 194 12.34 -20.79 -25.00
C GLY A 194 13.72 -20.50 -24.40
N PHE A 195 14.62 -19.82 -25.13
CA PHE A 195 15.96 -19.47 -24.67
C PHE A 195 15.97 -18.19 -23.83
N LYS A 196 16.72 -18.19 -22.72
CA LYS A 196 16.91 -17.00 -21.88
C LYS A 196 17.71 -15.94 -22.66
N VAL A 197 17.30 -14.67 -22.60
CA VAL A 197 18.03 -13.58 -23.26
C VAL A 197 19.39 -13.34 -22.59
N HIS A 198 20.49 -13.35 -23.34
CA HIS A 198 21.87 -13.35 -22.81
C HIS A 198 22.16 -12.20 -21.82
N ALA A 199 21.83 -10.96 -22.16
CA ALA A 199 22.10 -9.80 -21.29
C ALA A 199 21.27 -9.83 -20.00
N SER A 200 19.97 -10.15 -20.10
CA SER A 200 19.09 -10.30 -18.93
C SER A 200 19.51 -11.48 -18.06
N ALA A 201 19.94 -12.59 -18.67
CA ALA A 201 20.45 -13.76 -17.96
C ALA A 201 21.74 -13.45 -17.20
N ALA A 202 22.67 -12.68 -17.80
CA ALA A 202 23.89 -12.24 -17.13
C ALA A 202 23.59 -11.35 -15.90
N LEU A 203 22.67 -10.38 -16.05
CA LEU A 203 22.24 -9.54 -14.93
C LEU A 203 21.56 -10.35 -13.83
N ILE A 204 20.68 -11.29 -14.19
CA ILE A 204 20.01 -12.17 -13.23
C ILE A 204 21.04 -13.00 -12.46
N ARG A 205 21.98 -13.67 -13.14
CA ARG A 205 23.06 -14.43 -12.47
C ARG A 205 23.85 -13.58 -11.48
N TRP A 206 24.24 -12.36 -11.87
CA TRP A 206 24.95 -11.44 -10.97
C TRP A 206 24.10 -11.02 -9.76
N GLN A 207 22.82 -10.72 -9.95
CA GLN A 207 21.90 -10.37 -8.86
C GLN A 207 21.67 -11.56 -7.90
N HIS A 208 21.54 -12.77 -8.42
CA HIS A 208 21.43 -14.00 -7.64
C HIS A 208 22.70 -14.21 -6.79
N GLN A 209 23.89 -14.10 -7.40
CA GLN A 209 25.16 -14.23 -6.69
C GLN A 209 25.27 -13.22 -5.52
N LYS A 210 24.95 -11.94 -5.75
CA LYS A 210 24.99 -10.90 -4.71
C LYS A 210 23.96 -11.16 -3.60
N LYS A 211 22.80 -11.68 -3.95
CA LYS A 211 21.77 -12.07 -2.99
C LYS A 211 22.23 -13.23 -2.11
N ASP A 212 22.85 -14.25 -2.69
CA ASP A 212 23.32 -15.42 -1.92
C ASP A 212 24.47 -15.06 -0.99
N GLU A 213 25.35 -14.16 -1.42
CA GLU A 213 26.37 -13.54 -0.56
C GLU A 213 25.73 -12.83 0.64
N MET A 214 24.70 -12.01 0.41
CA MET A 214 23.95 -11.33 1.47
C MET A 214 23.22 -12.30 2.40
N ARG A 215 22.59 -13.35 1.86
CA ARG A 215 21.94 -14.41 2.65
C ARG A 215 22.93 -15.14 3.55
N ARG A 216 24.11 -15.51 3.04
CA ARG A 216 25.18 -16.10 3.85
C ARG A 216 25.62 -15.15 4.97
N ARG A 217 25.75 -13.85 4.68
CA ARG A 217 26.08 -12.82 5.68
C ARG A 217 25.01 -12.72 6.78
N LEU A 218 23.73 -12.69 6.42
CA LEU A 218 22.60 -12.63 7.36
C LEU A 218 22.52 -13.89 8.24
N ARG A 219 22.66 -15.08 7.64
CA ARG A 219 22.71 -16.36 8.38
C ARG A 219 23.86 -16.39 9.39
N LYS A 220 25.04 -15.84 9.03
CA LYS A 220 26.19 -15.71 9.95
C LYS A 220 25.91 -14.77 11.14
N MET A 221 25.00 -13.82 10.98
CA MET A 221 24.58 -12.89 12.03
C MET A 221 23.31 -13.37 12.76
N GLU A 222 22.87 -14.62 12.53
CA GLU A 222 21.64 -15.20 13.12
C GLU A 222 20.36 -14.39 12.83
N VAL A 223 20.35 -13.63 11.73
CA VAL A 223 19.16 -12.90 11.28
C VAL A 223 18.34 -13.81 10.36
N ASP A 224 17.17 -14.23 10.82
CA ASP A 224 16.22 -14.96 9.98
C ASP A 224 15.64 -14.02 8.91
N SER A 225 15.72 -14.46 7.66
CA SER A 225 15.32 -13.65 6.52
C SER A 225 13.83 -13.80 6.17
N GLY A 226 13.15 -14.84 6.65
CA GLY A 226 11.72 -15.08 6.39
C GLY A 226 11.33 -15.29 4.91
N PHE A 227 12.32 -15.41 4.01
CA PHE A 227 12.08 -15.79 2.62
C PHE A 227 11.84 -17.30 2.53
N ARG A 228 10.95 -17.71 1.63
CA ARG A 228 10.83 -19.12 1.30
C ARG A 228 12.16 -19.59 0.69
N ASP A 229 12.73 -20.65 1.27
CA ASP A 229 13.82 -21.39 0.64
C ASP A 229 13.17 -22.17 -0.50
N ASP A 230 12.98 -21.50 -1.64
CA ASP A 230 12.76 -22.22 -2.88
C ASP A 230 14.11 -22.84 -3.23
N ASP A 231 14.30 -24.10 -2.81
CA ASP A 231 15.30 -25.01 -3.36
C ASP A 231 14.97 -25.23 -4.84
N VAL A 232 15.15 -24.19 -5.65
CA VAL A 232 15.23 -24.36 -7.09
C VAL A 232 16.56 -25.07 -7.28
N LEU A 233 16.50 -26.39 -7.35
CA LEU A 233 17.54 -27.22 -7.93
C LEU A 233 17.96 -26.50 -9.21
N ASP A 234 19.17 -25.95 -9.21
CA ASP A 234 19.88 -25.63 -10.44
C ASP A 234 20.02 -26.96 -11.19
N ASP A 235 19.03 -27.30 -12.02
CA ASP A 235 19.29 -28.09 -13.22
C ASP A 235 20.14 -27.20 -14.14
N ASP A 236 21.39 -27.02 -13.72
CA ASP A 236 22.50 -26.59 -14.56
C ASP A 236 22.75 -27.75 -15.55
N ASP A 237 21.92 -27.83 -16.60
CA ASP A 237 22.40 -28.37 -17.86
C ASP A 237 23.41 -27.36 -18.42
N ASP A 238 24.63 -27.40 -17.86
CA ASP A 238 25.82 -26.76 -18.39
C ASP A 238 26.13 -27.38 -19.76
N VAL A 239 25.51 -26.83 -20.81
CA VAL A 239 25.96 -27.09 -22.17
C VAL A 239 27.19 -26.23 -22.41
N GLU A 240 28.37 -26.73 -22.04
CA GLU A 240 29.66 -26.17 -22.43
C GLU A 240 29.73 -26.16 -23.97
N PHE A 241 29.52 -24.99 -24.57
CA PHE A 241 29.78 -24.78 -25.99
C PHE A 241 31.28 -24.56 -26.18
N GLU A 242 32.03 -25.64 -26.44
CA GLU A 242 33.43 -25.56 -26.83
C GLU A 242 33.56 -24.68 -28.08
N GLY A 243 34.37 -23.63 -27.97
CA GLY A 243 34.59 -22.65 -29.02
C GLY A 243 35.13 -23.29 -30.29
N VAL A 244 34.45 -23.05 -31.41
CA VAL A 244 34.91 -23.46 -32.73
C VAL A 244 36.19 -22.68 -33.05
N ASP A 245 37.29 -23.43 -33.12
CA ASP A 245 38.64 -23.01 -33.40
C ASP A 245 38.73 -22.18 -34.70
N ASN A 246 39.22 -20.95 -34.60
CA ASN A 246 39.31 -20.01 -35.71
C ASN A 246 40.52 -20.38 -36.59
N ARG A 247 40.36 -21.39 -37.45
CA ARG A 247 41.37 -21.73 -38.46
C ARG A 247 41.41 -20.64 -39.54
N ALA A 248 42.43 -19.80 -39.44
CA ALA A 248 42.86 -18.90 -40.49
C ALA A 248 43.06 -19.68 -41.82
N VAL A 249 42.22 -19.38 -42.81
CA VAL A 249 42.48 -19.74 -44.20
C VAL A 249 43.10 -18.53 -44.87
N GLY A 250 44.41 -18.58 -45.05
CA GLY A 250 45.11 -17.73 -46.00
C GLY A 250 44.69 -18.09 -47.42
N GLY A 251 44.37 -17.07 -48.21
CA GLY A 251 43.96 -17.23 -49.61
C GLY A 251 43.92 -15.87 -50.29
N ASN A 252 45.06 -15.52 -50.87
CA ASN A 252 45.31 -14.40 -51.78
C ASN A 252 44.33 -14.43 -52.96
N ASP A 253 43.76 -13.28 -53.35
CA ASP A 253 43.49 -12.94 -54.75
C ASP A 253 43.22 -11.44 -54.88
N GLY A 254 44.09 -10.76 -55.62
CA GLY A 254 43.96 -9.34 -55.94
C GLY A 254 43.07 -9.11 -57.15
N VAL A 255 42.34 -7.99 -57.13
CA VAL A 255 41.89 -7.28 -58.33
C VAL A 255 41.92 -5.78 -58.03
N THR A 256 42.87 -5.09 -58.65
CA THR A 256 42.78 -3.66 -58.98
C THR A 256 41.85 -3.53 -60.18
N VAL A 257 40.93 -2.56 -60.22
CA VAL A 257 40.75 -1.61 -61.36
C VAL A 257 39.86 -0.41 -60.95
N ALA A 258 40.31 0.77 -61.36
CA ALA A 258 39.63 2.07 -61.59
C ALA A 258 39.08 2.87 -60.41
#